data_AF-A0A652KL36-F1
#
_entry.id   AF-A0A652KL36-F1
#
_cell.length_a   1.000
_cell.length_b   1.000
_cell.length_c   1.000
_cell.angle_alpha   90.00
_cell.angle_beta   90.00
_cell.angle_gamma   90.00
#
_symmetry.space_group_name_H-M   'P 1'
#
loop_
_entity.id
_entity.type
_entity.pdbx_description
1 polymer ?
#
loop_
_entity_poly.entity_id
_entity_poly.type
_entity_poly.pdbx_seq_one_letter_code
_entity_poly.pdbx_strand_id
1 'polypeptide(L)'
;MTQNTQQIDGRDEAEIRSVILGYVEALDSRDFGQLAAAFTDTAELENTFESYIPGGEDFTGVMARGANEIAGAIGDLMRRLDATQHFLGAIWVEPTDEGVRTRTQIIAHHHRGTGFYHTGGTYTDSFVRTSNGWRIDRRVLHTLWTTGEPSVVTGA
;
A
#
# COMPACT_ATOMS: atom_id res chain seq x y z
N MET A 1 5.01 -33.04 9.41
CA MET A 1 5.80 -31.84 9.04
C MET A 1 5.40 -30.75 10.01
N THR A 2 6.23 -30.44 11.00
CA THR A 2 6.01 -29.32 11.91
C THR A 2 6.35 -28.04 11.13
N GLN A 3 5.32 -27.28 10.75
CA GLN A 3 5.50 -25.94 10.18
C GLN A 3 6.19 -25.08 11.24
N ASN A 4 7.37 -24.56 10.90
CA ASN A 4 8.19 -23.79 11.80
C ASN A 4 7.91 -22.31 11.52
N THR A 5 6.68 -21.90 11.84
CA THR A 5 6.23 -20.52 11.66
C THR A 5 7.12 -19.60 12.47
N GLN A 6 7.61 -18.55 11.83
CA GLN A 6 8.44 -17.57 12.50
C GLN A 6 7.68 -17.02 13.70
N GLN A 7 8.17 -17.26 14.91
CA GLN A 7 7.60 -16.64 16.10
C GLN A 7 7.92 -15.15 16.05
N ILE A 8 6.87 -14.33 15.98
CA ILE A 8 6.94 -12.89 16.22
C ILE A 8 6.40 -12.59 17.61
N ASP A 9 6.90 -11.52 18.23
CA ASP A 9 6.39 -11.05 19.52
C ASP A 9 5.54 -9.77 19.39
N GLY A 10 5.10 -9.22 20.52
CA GLY A 10 4.29 -8.00 20.52
C GLY A 10 5.02 -6.75 20.03
N ARG A 11 6.36 -6.70 20.08
CA ARG A 11 7.14 -5.58 19.53
C ARG A 11 7.17 -5.66 18.02
N ASP A 12 7.29 -6.86 17.48
CA ASP A 12 7.22 -7.10 16.04
C ASP A 12 5.87 -6.69 15.47
N GLU A 13 4.78 -7.10 16.12
CA GLU A 13 3.44 -6.68 15.70
C GLU A 13 3.29 -5.15 15.74
N ALA A 14 3.77 -4.50 16.80
CA ALA A 14 3.72 -3.04 16.91
C ALA A 14 4.55 -2.35 15.81
N GLU A 15 5.73 -2.88 15.48
CA GLU A 15 6.60 -2.34 14.43
C GLU A 15 5.96 -2.50 13.05
N ILE A 16 5.41 -3.67 12.72
CA ILE A 16 4.69 -3.92 11.47
C ILE A 16 3.50 -2.95 11.32
N ARG A 17 2.71 -2.78 12.38
CA ARG A 17 1.62 -1.80 12.40
C ARG A 17 2.12 -0.38 12.21
N SER A 18 3.27 -0.03 12.81
CA SER A 18 3.89 1.28 12.61
C SER A 18 4.32 1.51 11.17
N VAL A 19 4.82 0.49 10.47
CA VAL A 19 5.16 0.59 9.04
C VAL A 19 3.89 0.82 8.20
N ILE A 20 2.80 0.11 8.48
CA ILE A 20 1.53 0.27 7.78
C ILE A 20 0.96 1.69 7.98
N LEU A 21 0.96 2.18 9.22
CA LEU A 21 0.48 3.52 9.55
C LEU A 21 1.40 4.62 8.99
N GLY A 22 2.71 4.44 9.09
CA GLY A 22 3.70 5.36 8.54
C GLY A 22 3.64 5.45 7.03
N TYR A 23 3.31 4.35 6.33
CA TYR A 23 3.08 4.39 4.88
C TYR A 23 1.96 5.36 4.50
N VAL A 24 0.79 5.30 5.15
CA VAL A 24 -0.34 6.20 4.79
C VAL A 24 -0.08 7.63 5.22
N GLU A 25 0.59 7.83 6.35
CA GLU A 25 1.03 9.16 6.78
C GLU A 25 2.00 9.78 5.75
N ALA A 26 2.97 8.99 5.26
CA ALA A 26 3.92 9.41 4.23
C ALA A 26 3.22 9.81 2.91
N LEU A 27 2.16 9.09 2.51
CA LEU A 27 1.35 9.45 1.35
C LEU A 27 0.72 10.84 1.51
N ASP A 28 0.00 11.04 2.61
CA ASP A 28 -0.82 12.23 2.81
C ASP A 28 0.01 13.48 3.14
N SER A 29 1.15 13.29 3.82
CA SER A 29 2.13 14.35 4.09
C SER A 29 3.10 14.60 2.93
N ARG A 30 3.13 13.72 1.92
CA ARG A 30 4.07 13.72 0.79
C ARG A 30 5.55 13.54 1.22
N ASP A 31 5.79 12.81 2.31
CA ASP A 31 7.14 12.37 2.70
C ASP A 31 7.53 11.10 1.94
N PHE A 32 8.06 11.29 0.73
CA PHE A 32 8.45 10.16 -0.12
C PHE A 32 9.71 9.42 0.38
N GLY A 33 10.49 10.03 1.28
CA GLY A 33 11.62 9.37 1.93
C GLY A 33 11.14 8.34 2.95
N GLN A 34 10.18 8.73 3.80
CA GLN A 34 9.50 7.81 4.73
C GLN A 34 8.73 6.74 3.97
N LEU A 35 8.09 7.09 2.85
CA LEU A 35 7.40 6.15 1.97
C LEU A 35 8.36 5.06 1.46
N ALA A 36 9.50 5.44 0.90
CA ALA A 36 10.51 4.50 0.43
C ALA A 36 11.01 3.59 1.57
N ALA A 37 11.20 4.17 2.76
CA ALA A 37 11.65 3.43 3.94
C ALA A 37 10.65 2.37 4.43
N ALA A 38 9.40 2.33 3.96
CA ALA A 38 8.45 1.26 4.28
C ALA A 38 8.72 -0.05 3.53
N PHE A 39 9.47 0.02 2.42
CA PHE A 39 9.66 -1.10 1.49
C PHE A 39 11.09 -1.66 1.54
N THR A 40 11.26 -2.89 1.07
CA THR A 40 12.57 -3.46 0.75
C THR A 40 13.11 -2.91 -0.58
N ASP A 41 14.41 -3.04 -0.80
CA ASP A 41 15.05 -2.65 -2.08
C ASP A 41 14.57 -3.47 -3.27
N THR A 42 13.95 -4.63 -3.02
CA THR A 42 13.40 -5.56 -4.02
C THR A 42 11.89 -5.60 -4.04
N ALA A 43 11.21 -4.73 -3.29
CA ALA A 43 9.79 -4.84 -3.05
C ALA A 43 8.96 -4.78 -4.33
N GLU A 44 7.82 -5.46 -4.37
CA GLU A 44 6.85 -5.32 -5.47
C GLU A 44 5.60 -4.57 -4.98
N LEU A 45 5.21 -3.52 -5.72
CA LEU A 45 3.91 -2.88 -5.58
C LEU A 45 3.01 -3.32 -6.73
N GLU A 46 1.84 -3.86 -6.41
CA GLU A 46 0.87 -4.36 -7.37
C GLU A 46 -0.53 -3.81 -7.08
N ASN A 47 -1.32 -3.65 -8.14
CA ASN A 47 -2.73 -3.29 -8.05
C ASN A 47 -3.58 -4.39 -8.67
N THR A 48 -4.77 -4.60 -8.11
CA THR A 48 -5.85 -5.38 -8.70
C THR A 48 -7.17 -4.64 -8.53
N PHE A 49 -8.11 -4.90 -9.43
CA PHE A 49 -9.44 -4.29 -9.41
C PHE A 49 -10.49 -5.39 -9.53
N GLU A 50 -11.61 -5.23 -8.82
CA GLU A 50 -12.79 -6.06 -9.05
C GLU A 50 -13.28 -5.92 -10.48
N SER A 51 -13.69 -7.03 -11.08
CA SER A 51 -13.99 -7.13 -12.52
C SER A 51 -15.15 -6.26 -13.00
N TYR A 52 -15.99 -5.76 -12.09
CA TYR A 52 -17.10 -4.87 -12.41
C TYR A 52 -16.67 -3.40 -12.53
N ILE A 53 -15.45 -3.04 -12.13
CA ILE A 53 -14.92 -1.68 -12.21
C ILE A 53 -14.42 -1.42 -13.63
N PRO A 54 -15.05 -0.52 -14.41
CA PRO A 54 -14.69 -0.31 -15.81
C PRO A 54 -13.25 0.19 -15.96
N GLY A 55 -12.46 -0.46 -16.83
CA GLY A 55 -11.08 -0.10 -17.12
C GLY A 55 -10.09 -0.41 -16.00
N GLY A 56 -10.52 -1.08 -14.91
CA GLY A 56 -9.63 -1.49 -13.83
C GLY A 56 -8.60 -2.53 -14.26
N GLU A 57 -8.90 -3.31 -15.29
CA GLU A 57 -8.00 -4.28 -15.90
C GLU A 57 -6.74 -3.63 -16.49
N ASP A 58 -6.84 -2.41 -17.02
CA ASP A 58 -5.71 -1.67 -17.60
C ASP A 58 -4.68 -1.24 -16.53
N PHE A 59 -5.10 -1.20 -15.27
CA PHE A 59 -4.28 -0.82 -14.12
C PHE A 59 -3.97 -2.01 -13.20
N THR A 60 -4.27 -3.24 -13.63
CA THR A 60 -3.98 -4.45 -12.86
C THR A 60 -2.59 -4.99 -13.20
N GLY A 61 -1.78 -5.27 -12.18
CA GLY A 61 -0.44 -5.83 -12.32
C GLY A 61 0.62 -5.11 -11.48
N VAL A 62 1.88 -5.48 -11.68
CA VAL A 62 3.01 -4.88 -10.96
C VAL A 62 3.26 -3.47 -11.48
N MET A 63 3.20 -2.50 -10.58
CA MET A 63 3.27 -1.07 -10.86
C MET A 63 4.69 -0.51 -10.73
N ALA A 64 5.48 -1.03 -9.79
CA ALA A 64 6.85 -0.58 -9.54
C ALA A 64 7.62 -1.64 -8.73
N ARG A 65 8.96 -1.62 -8.84
CA ARG A 65 9.86 -2.56 -8.14
C ARG A 65 10.96 -1.84 -7.37
N GLY A 66 11.12 -2.21 -6.11
CA GLY A 66 12.07 -1.63 -5.18
C GLY A 66 11.61 -0.30 -4.58
N ALA A 67 12.05 -0.05 -3.34
CA ALA A 67 11.64 1.09 -2.53
C ALA A 67 11.65 2.45 -3.26
N ASN A 68 12.72 2.76 -3.99
CA ASN A 68 12.88 4.05 -4.66
C ASN A 68 11.94 4.22 -5.87
N GLU A 69 11.75 3.17 -6.68
CA GLU A 69 10.84 3.21 -7.83
C GLU A 69 9.39 3.33 -7.36
N ILE A 70 9.03 2.56 -6.33
CA ILE A 70 7.71 2.61 -5.68
C ILE A 70 7.42 4.03 -5.18
N ALA A 71 8.35 4.62 -4.42
CA ALA A 71 8.17 5.96 -3.90
C ALA A 71 8.14 7.03 -5.01
N GLY A 72 8.91 6.85 -6.08
CA GLY A 72 8.87 7.71 -7.27
C GLY A 72 7.52 7.68 -7.97
N ALA A 73 7.03 6.48 -8.32
CA ALA A 73 5.77 6.28 -9.03
C ALA A 73 4.57 6.82 -8.23
N ILE A 74 4.52 6.51 -6.93
CA ILE A 74 3.50 7.05 -6.02
C ILE A 74 3.66 8.58 -5.90
N GLY A 75 4.88 9.07 -5.72
CA GLY A 75 5.14 10.50 -5.57
C GLY A 75 4.71 11.32 -6.78
N ASP A 76 4.90 10.80 -7.99
CA ASP A 76 4.43 11.44 -9.21
C ASP A 76 2.91 11.56 -9.25
N LEU A 77 2.18 10.54 -8.77
CA LEU A 77 0.73 10.63 -8.61
C LEU A 77 0.34 11.67 -7.55
N MET A 78 0.89 11.56 -6.34
CA MET A 78 0.53 12.41 -5.19
C MET A 78 0.81 13.90 -5.43
N ARG A 79 1.85 14.23 -6.21
CA ARG A 79 2.17 15.63 -6.58
C ARG A 79 1.15 16.26 -7.52
N ARG A 80 0.42 15.46 -8.32
CA ARG A 80 -0.63 15.99 -9.20
C ARG A 80 -1.96 16.19 -8.48
N LEU A 81 -2.09 15.75 -7.24
CA LEU A 81 -3.31 15.86 -6.46
C LEU A 81 -3.20 17.03 -5.48
N ASP A 82 -4.31 17.72 -5.26
CA ASP A 82 -4.36 18.85 -4.32
C ASP A 82 -4.42 18.32 -2.88
N ALA A 83 -5.22 17.28 -2.64
CA ALA A 83 -5.33 16.63 -1.35
C ALA A 83 -5.51 15.11 -1.48
N THR A 84 -4.94 14.39 -0.53
CA THR A 84 -5.19 12.96 -0.33
C THR A 84 -5.48 12.68 1.13
N GLN A 85 -6.24 11.63 1.38
CA GLN A 85 -6.45 11.11 2.74
C GLN A 85 -6.68 9.60 2.70
N HIS A 86 -5.94 8.86 3.52
CA HIS A 86 -6.01 7.41 3.60
C HIS A 86 -6.50 6.96 4.99
N PHE A 87 -7.68 6.33 5.03
CA PHE A 87 -8.27 5.77 6.24
C PHE A 87 -8.09 4.26 6.29
N LEU A 88 -7.34 3.80 7.30
CA LEU A 88 -7.16 2.38 7.55
C LEU A 88 -8.22 1.86 8.52
N GLY A 89 -8.83 0.74 8.15
CA GLY A 89 -9.77 0.00 8.98
C GLY A 89 -9.07 -1.12 9.76
N ALA A 90 -9.69 -2.29 9.80
CA ALA A 90 -9.10 -3.45 10.46
C ALA A 90 -7.78 -3.88 9.81
N ILE A 91 -6.81 -4.24 10.65
CA ILE A 91 -5.48 -4.72 10.28
C ILE A 91 -5.27 -6.08 10.95
N TRP A 92 -5.16 -7.13 10.13
CA TRP A 92 -4.82 -8.48 10.55
C TRP A 92 -3.34 -8.77 10.30
N VAL A 93 -2.71 -9.45 11.24
CA VAL A 93 -1.29 -9.82 11.21
C VAL A 93 -1.21 -11.33 11.38
N GLU A 94 -0.60 -12.00 10.42
CA GLU A 94 -0.48 -13.46 10.35
C GLU A 94 1.00 -13.85 10.17
N PRO A 95 1.67 -14.38 11.20
CA PRO A 95 3.02 -14.93 11.05
C PRO A 95 3.03 -16.10 10.07
N THR A 96 4.08 -16.20 9.26
CA THR A 96 4.28 -17.29 8.30
C THR A 96 5.69 -17.89 8.46
N ASP A 97 6.00 -18.93 7.68
CA ASP A 97 7.35 -19.51 7.65
C ASP A 97 8.37 -18.57 6.96
N GLU A 98 7.90 -17.61 6.15
CA GLU A 98 8.72 -16.71 5.32
C GLU A 98 8.77 -15.26 5.85
N GLY A 99 8.03 -14.94 6.91
CA GLY A 99 7.88 -13.59 7.43
C GLY A 99 6.53 -13.37 8.09
N VAL A 100 5.88 -12.27 7.74
CA VAL A 100 4.52 -11.96 8.20
C VAL A 100 3.67 -11.55 7.02
N ARG A 101 2.43 -12.03 6.95
CA ARG A 101 1.42 -11.49 6.04
C ARG A 101 0.49 -10.56 6.80
N THR A 102 0.10 -9.47 6.16
CA THR A 102 -0.94 -8.60 6.70
C THR A 102 -2.06 -8.39 5.71
N ARG A 103 -3.24 -8.11 6.26
CA ARG A 103 -4.40 -7.65 5.51
C ARG A 103 -4.91 -6.38 6.17
N THR A 104 -5.11 -5.33 5.38
CA THR A 104 -5.52 -4.02 5.91
C THR A 104 -6.64 -3.44 5.07
N GLN A 105 -7.78 -3.13 5.68
CA GLN A 105 -8.84 -2.39 5.00
C GLN A 105 -8.40 -0.93 4.76
N ILE A 106 -8.70 -0.39 3.58
CA ILE A 106 -8.36 0.98 3.20
C ILE A 106 -9.53 1.67 2.51
N ILE A 107 -9.73 2.94 2.82
CA ILE A 107 -10.47 3.91 2.01
C ILE A 107 -9.51 5.06 1.70
N ALA A 108 -9.34 5.39 0.42
CA ALA A 108 -8.46 6.47 -0.01
C ALA A 108 -9.27 7.53 -0.76
N HIS A 109 -9.11 8.78 -0.34
CA HIS A 109 -9.72 9.94 -0.96
C HIS A 109 -8.66 10.73 -1.73
N HIS A 110 -8.90 11.00 -3.00
CA HIS A 110 -8.03 11.84 -3.84
C HIS A 110 -8.83 12.98 -4.42
N HIS A 111 -8.29 14.20 -4.35
CA HIS A 111 -8.94 15.42 -4.85
C HIS A 111 -8.01 16.21 -5.78
N ARG A 112 -8.59 16.76 -6.85
CA ARG A 112 -7.96 17.75 -7.74
C ARG A 112 -9.03 18.75 -8.19
N GLY A 113 -8.87 20.02 -7.83
CA GLY A 113 -9.87 21.06 -8.02
C GLY A 113 -11.19 20.66 -7.36
N THR A 114 -12.28 20.73 -8.13
CA THR A 114 -13.60 20.25 -7.70
C THR A 114 -13.83 18.76 -7.97
N GLY A 115 -12.89 18.09 -8.64
CA GLY A 115 -12.96 16.66 -8.96
C GLY A 115 -12.44 15.79 -7.82
N PHE A 116 -12.94 14.56 -7.75
CA PHE A 116 -12.47 13.55 -6.80
C PHE A 116 -12.45 12.17 -7.42
N TYR A 117 -11.59 11.31 -6.88
CA TYR A 117 -11.60 9.88 -7.14
C TYR A 117 -11.31 9.13 -5.84
N HIS A 118 -12.31 8.41 -5.34
CA HIS A 118 -12.20 7.68 -4.09
C HIS A 118 -12.21 6.19 -4.37
N THR A 119 -11.43 5.46 -3.59
CA THR A 119 -11.33 4.00 -3.68
C THR A 119 -11.54 3.39 -2.31
N GLY A 120 -12.14 2.21 -2.27
CA GLY A 120 -12.10 1.37 -1.09
C GLY A 120 -11.66 -0.02 -1.45
N GLY A 121 -10.94 -0.65 -0.53
CA GLY A 121 -10.28 -1.89 -0.82
C GLY A 121 -9.53 -2.48 0.34
N THR A 122 -8.54 -3.29 0.01
CA THR A 122 -7.70 -3.98 0.98
C THR A 122 -6.27 -4.03 0.48
N TYR A 123 -5.31 -3.67 1.32
CA TYR A 123 -3.92 -4.06 1.12
C TYR A 123 -3.71 -5.49 1.62
N THR A 124 -3.01 -6.30 0.83
CA THR A 124 -2.36 -7.52 1.32
C THR A 124 -0.87 -7.35 1.19
N ASP A 125 -0.15 -7.52 2.29
CA ASP A 125 1.29 -7.31 2.32
C ASP A 125 2.03 -8.58 2.76
N SER A 126 3.22 -8.76 2.20
CA SER A 126 4.25 -9.65 2.75
C SER A 126 5.33 -8.79 3.38
N PHE A 127 5.62 -9.06 4.65
CA PHE A 127 6.65 -8.41 5.44
C PHE A 127 7.82 -9.36 5.68
N VAL A 128 9.03 -8.80 5.60
CA VAL A 128 10.27 -9.49 5.95
C VAL A 128 11.04 -8.67 6.99
N ARG A 129 11.78 -9.35 7.86
CA ARG A 129 12.67 -8.69 8.80
C ARG A 129 13.99 -8.36 8.12
N THR A 130 14.37 -7.10 8.16
CA THR A 130 15.67 -6.61 7.66
C THR A 130 16.57 -6.19 8.83
N SER A 131 17.81 -5.81 8.54
CA SER A 131 18.71 -5.21 9.55
C SER A 131 18.19 -3.87 10.11
N ASN A 132 17.28 -3.21 9.38
CA ASN A 132 16.68 -1.93 9.77
C ASN A 132 15.24 -2.09 10.30
N GLY A 133 14.84 -3.32 10.62
CA GLY A 133 13.48 -3.64 11.09
C GLY A 133 12.60 -4.28 10.03
N TRP A 134 11.30 -4.40 10.31
CA TRP A 134 10.30 -4.97 9.42
C TRP A 134 10.05 -4.06 8.22
N ARG A 135 9.98 -4.64 7.02
CA ARG A 135 9.71 -3.93 5.76
C ARG A 135 8.75 -4.71 4.88
N ILE A 136 8.00 -3.99 4.07
CA ILE A 136 7.11 -4.55 3.06
C ILE A 136 7.97 -5.03 1.88
N ASP A 137 7.93 -6.33 1.60
CA ASP A 137 8.57 -6.93 0.42
C ASP A 137 7.58 -7.11 -0.74
N ARG A 138 6.29 -7.18 -0.44
CA ARG A 138 5.23 -7.16 -1.46
C ARG A 138 4.01 -6.46 -0.91
N ARG A 139 3.40 -5.59 -1.69
CA ARG A 139 2.08 -5.00 -1.42
C ARG A 139 1.19 -5.18 -2.64
N VAL A 140 -0.01 -5.69 -2.42
CA VAL A 140 -1.08 -5.70 -3.41
C VAL A 140 -2.23 -4.83 -2.90
N LEU A 141 -2.61 -3.79 -3.64
CA LEU A 141 -3.86 -3.07 -3.43
C LEU A 141 -4.97 -3.77 -4.21
N HIS A 142 -5.91 -4.37 -3.48
CA HIS A 142 -7.14 -4.92 -4.03
C HIS A 142 -8.24 -3.85 -3.98
N THR A 143 -8.51 -3.21 -5.11
CA THR A 143 -9.56 -2.19 -5.23
C THR A 143 -10.91 -2.87 -5.40
N LEU A 144 -11.77 -2.70 -4.40
CA LEU A 144 -13.08 -3.36 -4.33
C LEU A 144 -14.21 -2.50 -4.88
N TRP A 145 -14.06 -1.17 -4.81
CA TRP A 145 -15.00 -0.21 -5.39
C TRP A 145 -14.30 1.13 -5.64
N THR A 146 -14.89 1.91 -6.53
CA THR A 146 -14.43 3.27 -6.88
C THR A 146 -15.63 4.21 -6.96
N THR A 147 -15.40 5.51 -6.78
CA THR A 147 -16.40 6.54 -7.05
C THR A 147 -15.70 7.85 -7.45
N GLY A 148 -16.38 8.66 -8.27
CA GLY A 148 -15.81 9.85 -8.87
C GLY A 148 -15.12 9.59 -10.21
N GLU A 149 -14.25 10.51 -10.61
CA GLU A 149 -13.72 10.62 -11.97
C GLU A 149 -12.29 10.05 -12.06
N PRO A 150 -12.05 8.94 -12.78
CA PRO A 150 -10.71 8.34 -12.88
C PRO A 150 -9.62 9.30 -13.41
N SER A 151 -10.00 10.29 -14.23
CA SER A 151 -9.09 11.33 -14.74
C SER A 151 -8.36 12.11 -13.65
N VAL A 152 -8.93 12.20 -12.45
CA VAL A 152 -8.29 12.82 -11.27
C VAL A 152 -6.96 12.14 -10.96
N VAL A 153 -6.87 10.82 -11.05
CA VAL A 153 -5.63 10.07 -10.74
C VAL A 153 -4.82 9.71 -11.99
N THR A 154 -5.47 9.51 -13.15
CA THR A 154 -4.76 9.16 -14.40
C THR A 154 -4.14 10.37 -15.10
N GLY A 155 -4.59 11.59 -14.81
CA GLY A 155 -4.01 12.82 -15.39
C GLY A 155 -4.48 13.16 -16.80
N ALA A 156 -5.60 12.57 -17.25
CA ALA A 156 -6.27 12.91 -18.51
C ALA A 156 -7.10 14.19 -18.39
#